data_AF-A0A8U0USX0-F1
#
_entry.id   AF-A0A8U0USX0-F1
#
_cell.length_a   1.000
_cell.length_b   1.000
_cell.length_c   1.000
_cell.angle_alpha   90.00
_cell.angle_beta   90.00
_cell.angle_gamma   90.00
#
_symmetry.space_group_name_H-M   'P 1'
#
loop_
_entity.id
_entity.type
_entity.pdbx_description
1 polymer ?
#
loop_
_entity_poly.entity_id
_entity_poly.type
_entity_poly.pdbx_seq_one_letter_code
_entity_poly.pdbx_strand_id
1 'polypeptide(L)'
;MTPACKRHFIQDTCLYECSPNLGPWIQEVNQSWRKERILDVPLCKEDCQQWWEDCRTSYTCKSNWHQGWDWTSGYNRCPAGAACLPFHFYFPTPAALCSEIWTHSYQASNYSRGSGRCIQMWFDPAQGNPNEEVARFYAMAMSAGALSRGVEPLLLSLALMLQLGLLG
;
A
#
# COMPACT_ATOMS: atom_id res chain seq x y z
N MET A 1 15.23 -11.10 -14.28
CA MET A 1 15.29 -10.27 -13.06
C MET A 1 16.54 -10.64 -12.28
N THR A 2 17.32 -9.65 -11.84
CA THR A 2 18.54 -9.87 -11.05
C THR A 2 18.20 -10.37 -9.64
N PRO A 3 19.13 -11.07 -8.96
CA PRO A 3 18.90 -11.54 -7.59
C PRO A 3 18.60 -10.42 -6.58
N ALA A 4 19.31 -9.28 -6.69
CA ALA A 4 19.08 -8.12 -5.83
C ALA A 4 17.66 -7.57 -5.97
N CYS A 5 17.17 -7.40 -7.21
CA CYS A 5 15.80 -7.00 -7.48
C CYS A 5 14.79 -8.05 -6.98
N LYS A 6 15.03 -9.34 -7.26
CA LYS A 6 14.12 -10.43 -6.89
C LYS A 6 13.91 -10.53 -5.37
N ARG A 7 14.94 -10.23 -4.57
CA ARG A 7 14.84 -10.20 -3.10
C ARG A 7 13.69 -9.32 -2.61
N HIS A 8 13.52 -8.14 -3.19
CA HIS A 8 12.47 -7.20 -2.78
C HIS A 8 11.08 -7.73 -3.09
N PHE A 9 10.89 -8.38 -4.24
CA PHE A 9 9.62 -9.04 -4.58
C PHE A 9 9.28 -10.19 -3.62
N ILE A 10 10.29 -10.90 -3.11
CA ILE A 10 10.09 -11.93 -2.08
C ILE A 10 9.68 -11.27 -0.76
N GLN A 11 10.36 -10.20 -0.34
CA GLN A 11 10.01 -9.46 0.88
C GLN A 11 8.62 -8.84 0.81
N ASP A 12 8.25 -8.28 -0.34
CA ASP A 12 6.90 -7.79 -0.64
C ASP A 12 5.85 -8.90 -0.47
N THR A 13 6.09 -10.06 -1.07
CA THR A 13 5.21 -11.23 -0.93
C THR A 13 5.09 -11.64 0.54
N CYS A 14 6.20 -11.70 1.28
CA CYS A 14 6.17 -12.00 2.72
C CYS A 14 5.38 -10.96 3.52
N LEU A 15 5.55 -9.67 3.25
CA LEU A 15 4.78 -8.62 3.93
C LEU A 15 3.29 -8.78 3.63
N TYR A 16 2.92 -8.92 2.36
CA TYR A 16 1.53 -9.02 1.92
C TYR A 16 0.83 -10.26 2.48
N GLU A 17 1.49 -11.42 2.44
CA GLU A 17 0.89 -12.70 2.82
C GLU A 17 0.99 -12.99 4.33
N CYS A 18 1.94 -12.39 5.04
CA CYS A 18 2.22 -12.78 6.44
C CYS A 18 2.03 -11.66 7.46
N SER A 19 2.01 -10.39 7.07
CA SER A 19 1.96 -9.29 8.04
C SER A 19 0.60 -9.17 8.72
N PRO A 20 0.51 -9.30 10.05
CA PRO A 20 -0.72 -9.04 10.78
C PRO A 20 -0.98 -7.54 10.97
N ASN A 21 -0.08 -6.68 10.49
CA ASN A 21 -0.08 -5.24 10.78
C ASN A 21 -0.57 -4.38 9.61
N LEU A 22 -1.16 -4.99 8.58
CA LEU A 22 -1.71 -4.26 7.43
C LEU A 22 -3.20 -3.89 7.58
N GLY A 23 -3.83 -4.30 8.68
CA GLY A 23 -5.25 -4.08 8.97
C GLY A 23 -5.80 -2.68 8.66
N PRO A 24 -5.12 -1.57 9.04
CA PRO A 24 -5.62 -0.22 8.77
C PRO A 24 -5.83 0.13 7.30
N TRP A 25 -5.22 -0.63 6.38
CA TRP A 25 -5.26 -0.38 4.94
C TRP A 25 -6.03 -1.45 4.16
N ILE A 26 -6.62 -2.41 4.85
CA ILE A 26 -7.48 -3.42 4.22
C ILE A 26 -8.79 -2.75 3.80
N GLN A 27 -9.14 -2.92 2.52
CA GLN A 27 -10.40 -2.47 1.94
C GLN A 27 -11.09 -3.62 1.23
N GLU A 28 -12.42 -3.67 1.34
CA GLU A 28 -13.24 -4.61 0.59
C GLU A 28 -13.14 -4.31 -0.92
N VAL A 29 -12.95 -5.36 -1.71
CA VAL A 29 -12.95 -5.31 -3.16
C VAL A 29 -13.82 -6.44 -3.71
N ASN A 30 -14.75 -6.09 -4.60
CA ASN A 30 -15.63 -7.06 -5.26
C ASN A 30 -14.94 -7.64 -6.51
N GLN A 31 -13.87 -8.43 -6.30
CA GLN A 31 -13.16 -9.13 -7.38
C GLN A 31 -13.38 -10.65 -7.27
N SER A 32 -13.35 -11.35 -8.41
CA SER A 32 -13.65 -12.79 -8.47
C SER A 32 -12.70 -13.67 -7.64
N TRP A 33 -11.51 -13.18 -7.30
CA TRP A 33 -10.42 -13.94 -6.67
C TRP A 33 -9.99 -13.39 -5.30
N ARG A 34 -10.53 -12.25 -4.85
CA ARG A 34 -10.27 -11.68 -3.52
C ARG A 34 -11.44 -10.82 -3.07
N LYS A 35 -11.79 -10.93 -1.79
CA LYS A 35 -12.82 -10.09 -1.14
C LYS A 35 -12.26 -8.81 -0.54
N GLU A 36 -10.97 -8.81 -0.23
CA GLU A 36 -10.26 -7.72 0.42
C GLU A 36 -8.88 -7.56 -0.21
N ARG A 37 -8.33 -6.35 -0.13
CA ARG A 37 -6.91 -6.08 -0.45
C ARG A 37 -6.41 -4.92 0.38
N ILE A 38 -5.09 -4.78 0.44
CA ILE A 38 -4.48 -3.55 0.92
C ILE A 38 -4.52 -2.46 -0.15
N LEU A 39 -4.71 -1.22 0.29
CA LEU A 39 -4.59 0.00 -0.51
C LEU A 39 -3.88 1.10 0.27
N ASP A 40 -3.00 1.84 -0.40
CA ASP A 40 -2.29 3.01 0.12
C ASP A 40 -1.49 2.74 1.41
N VAL A 41 -0.90 1.55 1.54
CA VAL A 41 0.00 1.24 2.66
C VAL A 41 1.23 2.16 2.59
N PRO A 42 1.56 2.94 3.65
CA PRO A 42 2.63 3.92 3.61
C PRO A 42 3.98 3.23 3.73
N LEU A 43 4.54 2.80 2.60
CA LEU A 43 5.83 2.13 2.56
C LEU A 43 6.95 3.12 2.92
N CYS A 44 7.87 2.72 3.80
CA CYS A 44 8.98 3.58 4.19
C CYS A 44 9.83 4.00 2.99
N LYS A 45 10.32 5.23 3.05
CA LYS A 45 11.10 5.85 1.97
C LYS A 45 12.27 4.98 1.52
N GLU A 46 13.06 4.48 2.46
CA GLU A 46 14.26 3.68 2.17
C GLU A 46 13.92 2.33 1.55
N ASP A 47 12.87 1.65 2.02
CA ASP A 47 12.41 0.38 1.45
C ASP A 47 12.02 0.56 -0.03
N CYS A 48 11.24 1.60 -0.33
CA CYS A 48 10.83 1.91 -1.69
C CYS A 48 12.01 2.31 -2.59
N GLN A 49 12.91 3.16 -2.09
CA GLN A 49 14.11 3.61 -2.83
C GLN A 49 15.07 2.46 -3.12
N GLN A 50 15.35 1.61 -2.12
CA GLN A 50 16.28 0.49 -2.29
C GLN A 50 15.72 -0.56 -3.24
N TRP A 51 14.42 -0.83 -3.20
CA TRP A 51 13.76 -1.71 -4.17
C TRP A 51 13.95 -1.19 -5.60
N TRP A 52 13.69 0.10 -5.82
CA TRP A 52 13.85 0.73 -7.12
C TRP A 52 15.29 0.69 -7.64
N GLU A 53 16.28 0.99 -6.78
CA GLU A 53 17.70 0.97 -7.18
C GLU A 53 18.20 -0.45 -7.46
N ASP A 54 17.87 -1.43 -6.63
CA ASP A 54 18.29 -2.83 -6.83
C ASP A 54 17.68 -3.46 -8.09
N CYS A 55 16.58 -2.87 -8.61
CA CYS A 55 15.95 -3.25 -9.86
C CYS A 55 16.47 -2.54 -11.11
N ARG A 56 17.41 -1.60 -10.98
CA ARG A 56 17.93 -0.78 -12.09
C ARG A 56 18.41 -1.56 -13.31
N THR A 57 19.04 -2.71 -13.10
CA THR A 57 19.57 -3.55 -14.18
C THR A 57 18.63 -4.69 -14.59
N SER A 58 17.44 -4.75 -13.99
CA SER A 58 16.37 -5.67 -14.41
C SER A 58 15.54 -5.05 -15.54
N TYR A 59 14.69 -5.88 -16.14
CA TYR A 59 13.82 -5.52 -17.27
C TYR A 59 12.39 -5.92 -16.95
N THR A 60 11.45 -5.18 -17.53
CA THR A 60 10.02 -5.47 -17.49
C THR A 60 9.38 -5.03 -18.82
N CYS A 61 8.13 -5.40 -19.04
CA CYS A 61 7.34 -4.99 -20.19
C CYS A 61 6.07 -4.22 -19.79
N LYS A 62 5.85 -4.01 -18.49
CA LYS A 62 4.64 -3.40 -17.93
C LYS A 62 4.95 -2.64 -16.64
N SER A 63 4.15 -1.59 -16.38
CA SER A 63 4.13 -0.81 -15.14
C SER A 63 3.04 -1.25 -14.14
N ASN A 64 1.96 -1.91 -14.59
CA ASN A 64 0.95 -2.53 -13.71
C ASN A 64 1.07 -4.04 -13.81
N TRP A 65 1.39 -4.70 -12.70
CA TRP A 65 1.62 -6.14 -12.61
C TRP A 65 0.44 -6.93 -12.05
N HIS A 66 -0.64 -6.27 -11.61
CA HIS A 66 -1.87 -6.98 -11.26
C HIS A 66 -2.65 -7.47 -12.48
N GLN A 67 -2.59 -6.75 -13.62
CA GLN A 67 -3.50 -6.99 -14.75
C GLN A 67 -2.83 -6.86 -16.13
N GLY A 68 -3.47 -7.47 -17.13
CA GLY A 68 -3.08 -7.35 -18.54
C GLY A 68 -1.82 -8.14 -18.90
N TRP A 69 -1.57 -9.24 -18.21
CA TRP A 69 -0.61 -10.27 -18.62
C TRP A 69 -1.27 -11.28 -19.57
N ASP A 70 -0.47 -11.91 -20.42
CA ASP A 70 -0.88 -13.10 -21.17
C ASP A 70 -0.68 -14.34 -20.28
N TRP A 71 -1.76 -15.09 -20.03
CA TRP A 71 -1.78 -16.28 -19.18
C TRP A 71 -1.97 -17.59 -19.97
N THR A 72 -1.96 -17.56 -21.31
CA THR A 72 -2.20 -18.74 -22.17
C THR A 72 -1.28 -19.92 -21.88
N SER A 73 -0.08 -19.65 -21.36
CA SER A 73 0.91 -20.69 -21.00
C SER A 73 0.82 -21.23 -19.57
N GLY A 74 -0.17 -20.80 -18.78
CA GLY A 74 -0.33 -21.15 -17.36
C GLY A 74 0.51 -20.30 -16.39
N TYR A 75 1.39 -19.45 -16.90
CA TYR A 75 2.11 -18.41 -16.16
C TYR A 75 2.08 -17.10 -16.95
N ASN A 76 2.34 -15.98 -16.27
CA ASN A 76 2.28 -14.65 -16.87
C ASN A 76 3.42 -14.43 -17.89
N ARG A 77 3.04 -13.96 -19.07
CA ARG A 77 3.94 -13.51 -20.14
C ARG A 77 3.59 -12.10 -20.57
N CYS A 78 4.58 -11.39 -21.12
CA CYS A 78 4.35 -10.08 -21.71
C CYS A 78 3.28 -10.19 -22.82
N PRO A 79 2.29 -9.27 -22.85
CA PRO A 79 1.28 -9.27 -23.90
C PRO A 79 1.93 -8.97 -25.26
N ALA A 80 1.29 -9.41 -26.34
CA ALA A 80 1.78 -9.20 -27.69
C ALA A 80 2.06 -7.71 -27.97
N GLY A 81 3.24 -7.41 -28.53
CA GLY A 81 3.68 -6.05 -28.84
C GLY A 81 4.24 -5.25 -27.66
N ALA A 82 4.20 -5.76 -26.42
CA ALA A 82 4.86 -5.11 -25.29
C ALA A 82 6.38 -5.29 -25.35
N ALA A 83 7.12 -4.18 -25.37
CA ALA A 83 8.58 -4.17 -25.41
C ALA A 83 9.17 -4.50 -24.03
N CYS A 84 10.19 -5.36 -23.99
CA CYS A 84 10.98 -5.56 -22.78
C CYS A 84 12.04 -4.46 -22.68
N LEU A 85 11.87 -3.55 -21.73
CA LEU A 85 12.75 -2.39 -21.52
C LEU A 85 13.30 -2.39 -20.08
N PRO A 86 14.37 -1.61 -19.80
CA PRO A 86 14.92 -1.50 -18.46
C PRO A 86 13.84 -1.12 -17.45
N PHE A 87 13.96 -1.61 -16.21
CA PHE A 87 12.95 -1.42 -15.17
C PHE A 87 12.56 0.04 -14.97
N HIS A 88 13.55 0.93 -14.98
CA HIS A 88 13.37 2.38 -14.80
C HIS A 88 12.65 3.06 -15.97
N PHE A 89 12.55 2.42 -17.14
CA PHE A 89 11.73 2.93 -18.25
C PHE A 89 10.24 2.90 -17.88
N TYR A 90 9.79 1.78 -17.29
CA TYR A 90 8.40 1.62 -16.85
C TYR A 90 8.14 2.23 -15.47
N PHE A 91 9.19 2.40 -14.67
CA PHE A 91 9.12 2.99 -13.32
C PHE A 91 10.14 4.13 -13.19
N PRO A 92 9.82 5.35 -13.64
CA PRO A 92 10.79 6.45 -13.72
C PRO A 92 11.31 6.95 -12.37
N THR A 93 10.57 6.69 -11.28
CA THR A 93 10.92 7.09 -9.92
C THR A 93 10.61 5.96 -8.94
N PRO A 94 11.21 5.96 -7.73
CA PRO A 94 10.85 5.02 -6.67
C PRO A 94 9.34 5.05 -6.36
N ALA A 95 8.75 6.23 -6.26
CA ALA A 95 7.32 6.38 -6.00
C ALA A 95 6.47 5.75 -7.13
N ALA A 96 6.87 5.89 -8.39
CA ALA A 96 6.19 5.23 -9.50
C ALA A 96 6.29 3.70 -9.40
N LEU A 97 7.42 3.15 -8.96
CA LEU A 97 7.51 1.71 -8.70
C LEU A 97 6.53 1.26 -7.62
N CYS A 98 6.67 1.79 -6.41
CA CYS A 98 5.98 1.29 -5.24
C CYS A 98 4.46 1.51 -5.33
N SER A 99 4.03 2.61 -5.95
CA SER A 99 2.61 2.91 -6.11
C SER A 99 1.96 2.18 -7.29
N GLU A 100 2.63 2.03 -8.43
CA GLU A 100 1.97 1.56 -9.65
C GLU A 100 2.04 0.05 -9.85
N ILE A 101 3.14 -0.60 -9.45
CA ILE A 101 3.39 -2.00 -9.78
C ILE A 101 2.26 -2.92 -9.31
N TRP A 102 1.75 -2.66 -8.10
CA TRP A 102 0.62 -3.37 -7.51
C TRP A 102 -0.63 -2.50 -7.43
N THR A 103 -0.83 -1.56 -8.36
CA THR A 103 -2.09 -0.79 -8.48
C THR A 103 -2.53 -0.19 -7.13
N HIS A 104 -1.67 0.65 -6.56
CA HIS A 104 -1.87 1.35 -5.29
C HIS A 104 -2.04 0.46 -4.06
N SER A 105 -1.48 -0.76 -4.05
CA SER A 105 -1.33 -1.52 -2.79
C SER A 105 -0.48 -0.73 -1.78
N TYR A 106 0.57 -0.07 -2.27
CA TYR A 106 1.42 0.82 -1.47
C TYR A 106 1.34 2.25 -1.97
N GLN A 107 1.71 3.16 -1.08
CA GLN A 107 2.03 4.53 -1.38
C GLN A 107 3.41 4.84 -0.78
N ALA A 108 4.29 5.47 -1.55
CA ALA A 108 5.59 5.89 -1.04
C ALA A 108 5.42 6.96 0.04
N SER A 109 5.87 6.65 1.26
CA SER A 109 5.86 7.59 2.38
C SER A 109 7.07 8.53 2.33
N ASN A 110 6.88 9.75 2.84
CA ASN A 110 7.99 10.66 3.10
C ASN A 110 8.72 10.35 4.42
N TYR A 111 8.14 9.49 5.26
CA TYR A 111 8.75 9.06 6.50
C TYR A 111 9.81 7.98 6.25
N SER A 112 10.90 8.09 7.00
CA SER A 112 11.98 7.10 7.01
C SER A 112 11.69 5.94 7.96
N ARG A 113 12.40 4.83 7.76
CA ARG A 113 12.43 3.68 8.66
C ARG A 113 12.68 4.10 10.12
N GLY A 114 12.01 3.43 11.05
CA GLY A 114 12.11 3.73 12.49
C GLY A 114 11.32 4.94 12.98
N SER A 115 10.62 5.67 12.10
CA SER A 115 9.78 6.82 12.49
C SER A 115 8.50 6.45 13.25
N GLY A 116 8.08 5.18 13.20
CA GLY A 116 6.76 4.76 13.65
C GLY A 116 5.61 5.23 12.74
N ARG A 117 5.90 5.74 11.54
CA ARG A 117 4.91 6.35 10.61
C ARG A 117 4.89 5.74 9.21
N CYS A 118 5.65 4.68 8.97
CA CYS A 118 5.65 3.97 7.70
C CYS A 118 5.92 2.48 7.92
N ILE A 119 5.37 1.65 7.04
CA ILE A 119 5.55 0.20 7.05
C ILE A 119 6.91 -0.15 6.43
N GLN A 120 7.64 -1.03 7.11
CA GLN A 120 8.90 -1.60 6.65
C GLN A 120 8.61 -2.98 6.04
N MET A 121 9.07 -3.22 4.80
CA MET A 121 8.98 -4.52 4.14
C MET A 121 9.97 -5.53 4.70
N TRP A 122 11.06 -5.04 5.29
CA TRP A 122 12.08 -5.87 5.91
C TRP A 122 12.55 -5.27 7.21
N PHE A 123 12.80 -6.10 8.23
CA PHE A 123 13.33 -5.70 9.52
C PHE A 123 14.01 -6.90 10.19
N ASP A 124 14.83 -6.63 11.19
CA ASP A 124 15.47 -7.67 12.00
C ASP A 124 14.47 -8.14 13.08
N PRO A 125 14.00 -9.40 13.04
CA PRO A 125 13.04 -9.91 14.01
C PRO A 125 13.60 -9.94 15.44
N ALA A 126 14.92 -9.97 15.63
CA ALA A 126 15.53 -9.92 16.95
C ALA A 126 15.34 -8.55 17.65
N GLN A 127 15.04 -7.50 16.88
CA GLN A 127 14.77 -6.14 17.38
C GLN A 127 13.26 -5.86 17.51
N GLY A 128 12.42 -6.88 17.32
CA GLY A 128 10.97 -6.74 17.33
C GLY A 128 10.40 -6.26 15.99
N ASN A 129 9.07 -6.31 15.87
CA ASN A 129 8.36 -5.91 14.65
C ASN A 129 7.99 -4.41 14.73
N PRO A 130 8.63 -3.53 13.93
CA PRO A 130 8.35 -2.09 13.98
C PRO A 130 6.96 -1.72 13.42
N ASN A 131 6.35 -2.61 12.63
CA ASN A 131 5.06 -2.33 12.00
C ASN A 131 3.88 -2.39 12.98
N GLU A 132 4.06 -2.99 14.16
CA GLU A 132 3.03 -2.99 15.21
C GLU A 132 2.70 -1.58 15.70
N GLU A 133 3.71 -0.75 15.93
CA GLU A 133 3.53 0.65 16.33
C GLU A 133 2.86 1.46 15.23
N VAL A 134 3.31 1.26 13.99
CA VAL A 134 2.79 1.96 12.81
C VAL A 134 1.31 1.65 12.62
N ALA A 135 0.93 0.37 12.67
CA ALA A 135 -0.45 -0.05 12.52
C ALA A 135 -1.34 0.53 13.63
N ARG A 136 -0.85 0.50 14.88
CA ARG A 136 -1.56 1.09 16.02
C ARG A 136 -1.78 2.59 15.83
N PHE A 137 -0.76 3.32 15.38
CA PHE A 137 -0.85 4.75 15.13
C PHE A 137 -1.93 5.07 14.08
N TYR A 138 -1.92 4.40 12.93
CA TYR A 138 -2.88 4.66 11.86
C TYR A 138 -4.30 4.21 12.22
N ALA A 139 -4.45 3.07 12.91
CA ALA A 139 -5.75 2.62 13.39
C ALA A 139 -6.42 3.67 14.29
N MET A 140 -5.66 4.23 15.25
CA MET A 140 -6.17 5.28 16.15
C MET A 140 -6.54 6.57 15.40
N ALA A 141 -5.71 7.00 14.45
CA ALA A 141 -5.96 8.20 13.66
C ALA A 141 -7.24 8.08 12.81
N MET A 142 -7.46 6.91 12.20
CA MET A 142 -8.65 6.63 11.38
C MET A 142 -9.92 6.58 12.23
N SER A 143 -9.87 5.96 13.42
CA SER A 143 -11.01 5.93 14.35
C SER A 143 -11.36 7.33 14.88
N ALA A 144 -10.36 8.15 15.23
CA ALA A 144 -10.61 9.53 15.68
C ALA A 144 -11.24 10.39 14.58
N GLY A 145 -10.78 10.24 13.32
CA GLY A 145 -11.39 10.88 12.16
C GLY A 145 -12.84 10.46 11.93
N ALA A 146 -13.17 9.18 12.10
CA ALA A 146 -14.54 8.68 12.01
C ALA A 146 -15.46 9.27 13.12
N LEU A 147 -14.95 9.36 14.35
CA LEU A 147 -15.71 9.92 15.48
C LEU A 147 -16.05 11.41 15.25
N SER A 148 -15.09 12.19 14.73
CA SER A 148 -15.30 13.61 14.43
C SER A 148 -16.42 13.87 13.40
N ARG A 149 -16.57 12.98 12.40
CA ARG A 149 -17.67 13.06 11.42
C ARG A 149 -19.04 12.68 11.98
N GLY A 150 -19.09 11.87 13.05
CA GLY A 150 -20.34 11.46 13.69
C GLY A 150 -20.93 12.51 14.65
N VAL A 151 -20.10 13.39 15.20
CA VAL A 151 -20.52 14.39 16.19
C VAL A 151 -21.17 15.63 15.55
N GLU A 152 -20.73 16.04 14.36
CA GLU A 152 -21.33 17.18 13.65
C GLU A 152 -22.84 17.06 13.38
N PRO A 153 -23.36 15.99 12.77
CA PRO A 153 -24.79 15.86 12.51
C PRO A 153 -25.62 15.74 13.80
N LEU A 154 -25.03 15.21 14.88
CA LEU A 154 -25.65 15.11 16.21
C LEU A 154 -25.78 16.47 16.89
N LEU A 155 -24.74 17.31 16.80
CA LEU A 155 -24.78 18.68 17.31
C LEU A 155 -25.75 19.58 16.52
N LEU A 156 -25.80 19.42 15.20
CA LEU A 156 -26.75 20.14 14.33
C LEU A 156 -28.20 19.76 14.64
N SER A 157 -28.48 18.48 14.87
CA SER A 157 -29.83 18.01 15.24
C SER A 157 -30.21 18.44 16.65
N LEU A 158 -29.30 18.40 17.62
CA LEU A 158 -29.52 18.95 18.96
C LEU A 158 -29.79 20.46 18.95
N ALA A 159 -29.07 21.24 18.14
CA ALA A 159 -29.29 22.67 17.98
C ALA A 159 -30.66 22.97 17.35
N LEU A 160 -31.07 22.19 16.33
CA LEU A 160 -32.37 22.33 15.69
C LEU A 160 -33.53 22.01 16.66
N MET A 161 -33.40 20.94 17.45
CA MET A 161 -34.40 20.57 18.46
C MET A 161 -34.53 21.63 19.57
N LEU A 162 -33.42 22.27 19.96
CA LEU A 162 -33.43 23.37 20.93
C LEU A 162 -34.14 24.61 20.38
N GLN A 163 -33.96 24.92 19.09
CA GLN A 163 -34.63 26.05 18.42
C GLN A 163 -36.14 25.82 18.28
N LEU A 164 -36.59 24.61 17.96
CA LEU A 164 -38.03 24.30 17.87
C LEU A 164 -38.70 24.25 19.25
N GLY A 165 -38.00 23.84 20.31
CA GLY A 165 -38.54 23.81 21.68
C GLY A 165 -38.69 25.18 22.33
N LEU A 166 -37.98 26.21 21.85
CA LEU A 166 -38.08 27.60 22.32
C LEU A 166 -39.19 28.40 21.61
N LEU A 167 -39.79 27.85 20.56
CA LEU A 167 -40.85 28.45 19.75
C LEU A 167 -42.25 27.86 20.04
N GLY A 168 -42.34 26.93 20.99
CA GLY A 168 -43.59 26.26 21.42
C GLY A 168 -44.11 26.75 22.75
#